data_AF-A0A5M6DKC2-F1
#
_entry.id   AF-A0A5M6DKC2-F1
#
_cell.length_a   1.000
_cell.length_b   1.000
_cell.length_c   1.000
_cell.angle_alpha   90.00
_cell.angle_beta   90.00
_cell.angle_gamma   90.00
#
_symmetry.space_group_name_H-M   'P 1'
#
loop_
_entity.id
_entity.type
_entity.pdbx_description
1 polymer ?
#
loop_
_entity_poly.entity_id
_entity_poly.type
_entity_poly.pdbx_seq_one_letter_code
_entity_poly.pdbx_strand_id
1 'polypeptide(L)'
;MFDKVFDSFKDNFSQKSRNPFLATILTIWIFRNWRLVYGLFTFDEKTTQKAKIAYISNYFKKVSFYEDLFYCIGYAFGALVITYCLLGASRFIIDLYDNIILPRIKKITDPKSIVDKMVFDEVVTNLGSFEKKLADEREARIKAQNERDSLESRNADLFVSNAQLLPLKEENEKLSNKVKQNEIKIIELTESHVSFKSVEQDYFLVKNENEKLKVQIVNFKDEIAGLYEIKRDREVVERENLKLEAENIKLETELNDILNKSILPNQDSIDDVQTQLKKSGKTLLFIELAKSIYNGKSINTINSESKELISYSEKYNLIKLRNSAGDVKQYELTDLGKHVFLLLRTSEQNK
;
A
#
# COMPACT_ATOMS: atom_id res chain seq x y z
N MET A 1 -67.51 -40.00 17.27
CA MET A 1 -67.05 -39.48 15.96
C MET A 1 -67.66 -38.12 15.68
N PHE A 2 -68.96 -37.93 15.94
CA PHE A 2 -69.61 -36.63 15.95
C PHE A 2 -69.00 -35.62 16.92
N ASP A 3 -68.57 -36.05 18.12
CA ASP A 3 -67.96 -35.14 19.10
C ASP A 3 -66.63 -34.56 18.61
N LYS A 4 -65.76 -35.39 18.01
CA LYS A 4 -64.49 -34.92 17.43
C LYS A 4 -64.67 -33.97 16.24
N VAL A 5 -65.71 -34.19 15.44
CA VAL A 5 -66.08 -33.30 14.33
C VAL A 5 -66.65 -31.99 14.89
N PHE A 6 -67.52 -32.06 15.88
CA PHE A 6 -68.10 -30.90 16.56
C PHE A 6 -67.03 -30.06 17.27
N ASP A 7 -66.08 -30.71 17.95
CA ASP A 7 -64.95 -30.04 18.61
C ASP A 7 -64.04 -29.34 17.59
N SER A 8 -63.75 -30.00 16.45
CA SER A 8 -62.97 -29.40 15.37
C SER A 8 -63.68 -28.22 14.69
N PHE A 9 -65.01 -28.28 14.54
CA PHE A 9 -65.81 -27.16 14.06
C PHE A 9 -65.93 -26.05 15.10
N LYS A 10 -66.10 -26.39 16.37
CA LYS A 10 -66.20 -25.46 17.50
C LYS A 10 -64.90 -24.70 17.71
N ASP A 11 -63.75 -25.35 17.58
CA ASP A 11 -62.44 -24.68 17.71
C ASP A 11 -62.18 -23.73 16.54
N ASN A 12 -62.48 -24.15 15.31
CA ASN A 12 -62.40 -23.28 14.13
C ASN A 12 -63.42 -22.12 14.20
N PHE A 13 -64.63 -22.40 14.68
CA PHE A 13 -65.67 -21.40 14.86
C PHE A 13 -65.33 -20.45 16.00
N SER A 14 -64.79 -20.93 17.12
CA SER A 14 -64.35 -20.10 18.25
C SER A 14 -63.22 -19.16 17.86
N GLN A 15 -62.23 -19.66 17.11
CA GLN A 15 -61.12 -18.85 16.60
C GLN A 15 -61.59 -17.79 15.59
N LYS A 16 -62.56 -18.11 14.72
CA LYS A 16 -63.10 -17.16 13.71
C LYS A 16 -64.22 -16.25 14.24
N SER A 17 -65.00 -16.71 15.22
CA SER A 17 -66.06 -15.95 15.91
C SER A 17 -65.49 -14.94 16.91
N ARG A 18 -64.20 -15.05 17.25
CA ARG A 18 -63.44 -13.98 17.93
C ARG A 18 -63.44 -12.68 17.12
N ASN A 19 -63.72 -12.73 15.81
CA ASN A 19 -64.05 -11.54 15.04
C ASN A 19 -65.54 -11.17 15.25
N PRO A 20 -65.84 -10.07 15.98
CA PRO A 20 -67.21 -9.67 16.27
C PRO A 20 -68.02 -9.39 14.99
N PHE A 21 -67.37 -9.04 13.88
CA PHE A 21 -68.03 -8.84 12.60
C PHE A 21 -68.57 -10.14 12.00
N LEU A 22 -67.80 -11.22 12.06
CA LEU A 22 -68.22 -12.52 11.53
C LEU A 22 -69.38 -13.08 12.36
N ALA A 23 -69.31 -12.96 13.68
CA ALA A 23 -70.42 -13.32 14.56
C ALA A 23 -71.70 -12.54 14.21
N THR A 24 -71.59 -11.22 14.01
CA THR A 24 -72.73 -10.36 13.64
C THR A 24 -73.33 -10.75 12.28
N ILE A 25 -72.49 -10.99 11.26
CA ILE A 25 -72.95 -11.46 9.94
C ILE A 25 -73.67 -12.80 10.06
N LEU A 26 -73.10 -13.75 10.81
CA LEU A 26 -73.71 -15.07 10.98
C LEU A 26 -75.06 -14.97 11.68
N THR A 27 -75.15 -14.18 12.76
CA THR A 27 -76.41 -13.94 13.46
C THR A 27 -77.47 -13.37 12.52
N ILE A 28 -77.13 -12.33 11.74
CA ILE A 28 -78.04 -11.73 10.77
C ILE A 28 -78.43 -12.72 9.67
N TRP A 29 -77.48 -13.51 9.19
CA TRP A 29 -77.73 -14.53 8.19
C TRP A 29 -78.70 -15.60 8.70
N ILE A 30 -78.54 -16.06 9.95
CA ILE A 30 -79.45 -17.02 10.59
C ILE A 30 -80.87 -16.44 10.70
N PHE A 31 -81.01 -15.18 11.15
CA PHE A 31 -82.31 -14.53 11.27
C PHE A 31 -82.97 -14.30 9.92
N ARG A 32 -82.21 -13.91 8.91
CA ARG A 32 -82.74 -13.65 7.56
C ARG A 32 -83.10 -14.95 6.84
N ASN A 33 -82.27 -15.98 6.98
CA ASN A 33 -82.49 -17.32 6.43
C ASN A 33 -83.18 -18.26 7.42
N TRP A 34 -84.00 -17.72 8.33
CA TRP A 34 -84.59 -18.51 9.43
C TRP A 34 -85.41 -19.70 8.92
N ARG A 35 -86.05 -19.59 7.74
CA ARG A 35 -86.80 -20.70 7.13
C ARG A 35 -85.90 -21.85 6.70
N LEU A 36 -84.71 -21.54 6.16
CA LEU A 36 -83.72 -22.55 5.82
C LEU A 36 -83.22 -23.22 7.10
N VAL A 37 -82.83 -22.41 8.09
CA VAL A 37 -82.29 -22.89 9.38
C VAL A 37 -83.32 -23.75 10.10
N TYR A 38 -84.55 -23.28 10.24
CA TYR A 38 -85.65 -24.03 10.83
C TYR A 38 -85.91 -25.34 10.08
N GLY A 39 -85.98 -25.30 8.74
CA GLY A 39 -86.14 -26.50 7.94
C GLY A 39 -85.01 -27.52 8.11
N LEU A 40 -83.76 -27.07 8.29
CA LEU A 40 -82.62 -27.94 8.56
C LEU A 40 -82.72 -28.69 9.91
N PHE A 41 -83.28 -28.03 10.94
CA PHE A 41 -83.43 -28.60 12.28
C PHE A 41 -84.74 -29.35 12.51
N THR A 42 -85.76 -29.14 11.67
CA THR A 42 -87.12 -29.70 11.84
C THR A 42 -87.50 -30.71 10.75
N PHE A 43 -86.52 -31.40 10.15
CA PHE A 43 -86.83 -32.50 9.24
C PHE A 43 -87.32 -33.73 10.01
N ASP A 44 -88.47 -34.28 9.63
CA ASP A 44 -88.97 -35.54 10.17
C ASP A 44 -87.96 -36.68 9.93
N GLU A 45 -87.88 -37.64 10.86
CA GLU A 45 -86.97 -38.79 10.77
C GLU A 45 -87.20 -39.65 9.51
N LYS A 46 -88.44 -39.63 8.98
CA LYS A 46 -88.84 -40.36 7.77
C LYS A 46 -88.47 -39.65 6.46
N THR A 47 -87.90 -38.44 6.53
CA THR A 47 -87.59 -37.64 5.34
C THR A 47 -86.36 -38.20 4.63
N THR A 48 -86.50 -38.60 3.36
CA THR A 48 -85.38 -39.10 2.56
C THR A 48 -84.33 -38.01 2.30
N GLN A 49 -83.06 -38.41 2.20
CA GLN A 49 -81.95 -37.48 1.91
C GLN A 49 -82.19 -36.67 0.62
N LYS A 50 -82.81 -37.28 -0.41
CA LYS A 50 -83.16 -36.60 -1.66
C LYS A 50 -84.14 -35.44 -1.42
N ALA A 51 -85.13 -35.62 -0.56
CA ALA A 51 -86.09 -34.57 -0.22
C ALA A 51 -85.42 -33.41 0.56
N LYS A 52 -84.47 -33.71 1.45
CA LYS A 52 -83.68 -32.68 2.16
C LYS A 52 -82.83 -31.83 1.21
N ILE A 53 -82.14 -32.48 0.26
CA ILE A 53 -81.35 -31.77 -0.77
C ILE A 53 -82.26 -30.94 -1.69
N ALA A 54 -83.41 -31.50 -2.08
CA ALA A 54 -84.39 -30.80 -2.91
C ALA A 54 -84.94 -29.54 -2.22
N TYR A 55 -85.20 -29.61 -0.91
CA TYR A 55 -85.61 -28.45 -0.10
C TYR A 55 -84.55 -27.33 -0.15
N ILE A 56 -83.29 -27.66 0.14
CA ILE A 56 -82.18 -26.70 0.12
C ILE A 56 -81.98 -26.11 -1.29
N SER A 57 -82.02 -26.96 -2.33
CA SER A 57 -81.88 -26.52 -3.72
C SER A 57 -83.01 -25.58 -4.13
N ASN A 58 -84.26 -25.89 -3.75
CA ASN A 58 -85.40 -25.03 -4.05
C ASN A 58 -85.35 -23.70 -3.31
N TYR A 59 -84.75 -23.65 -2.11
CA TYR A 59 -84.51 -22.41 -1.39
C TYR A 59 -83.53 -21.51 -2.16
N PHE A 60 -82.35 -22.03 -2.52
CA PHE A 60 -81.33 -21.26 -3.24
C PHE A 60 -81.64 -20.98 -4.71
N LYS A 61 -82.66 -21.63 -5.29
CA LYS A 61 -83.23 -21.23 -6.58
C LYS A 61 -84.07 -19.96 -6.50
N LYS A 62 -84.73 -19.73 -5.36
CA LYS A 62 -85.57 -18.54 -5.13
C LYS A 62 -84.78 -17.37 -4.56
N VAL A 63 -83.77 -17.67 -3.76
CA VAL A 63 -82.92 -16.68 -3.10
C VAL A 63 -81.49 -16.88 -3.58
N SER A 64 -80.95 -15.92 -4.33
CA SER A 64 -79.55 -15.92 -4.75
C SER A 64 -78.64 -15.85 -3.53
N PHE A 65 -77.77 -16.84 -3.36
CA PHE A 65 -76.86 -16.92 -2.21
C PHE A 65 -75.97 -15.67 -2.09
N TYR A 66 -75.41 -15.21 -3.20
CA TYR A 66 -74.48 -14.09 -3.21
C TYR A 66 -75.16 -12.75 -2.91
N GLU A 67 -76.35 -12.53 -3.45
CA GLU A 67 -77.13 -11.32 -3.15
C GLU A 67 -77.53 -11.30 -1.68
N ASP A 68 -78.03 -12.43 -1.17
CA ASP A 68 -78.44 -12.56 0.23
C ASP A 68 -77.27 -12.32 1.19
N LEU A 69 -76.11 -12.88 0.88
CA LEU A 69 -74.87 -12.67 1.62
C LEU A 69 -74.46 -11.19 1.61
N PHE A 70 -74.54 -10.51 0.47
CA PHE A 70 -74.20 -9.09 0.37
C PHE A 70 -75.13 -8.21 1.22
N TYR A 71 -76.44 -8.50 1.21
CA TYR A 71 -77.36 -7.82 2.11
C TYR A 71 -77.08 -8.12 3.58
N CYS A 72 -76.72 -9.36 3.94
CA CYS A 72 -76.33 -9.70 5.31
C CYS A 72 -75.10 -8.89 5.76
N ILE A 73 -74.10 -8.73 4.89
CA ILE A 73 -72.92 -7.89 5.14
C ILE A 73 -73.35 -6.42 5.32
N GLY A 74 -74.24 -5.90 4.47
CA GLY A 74 -74.76 -4.54 4.58
C GLY A 74 -75.50 -4.28 5.89
N TYR A 75 -76.39 -5.20 6.30
CA TYR A 75 -77.08 -5.11 7.59
C TYR A 75 -76.13 -5.23 8.77
N ALA A 76 -75.13 -6.10 8.71
CA ALA A 76 -74.12 -6.23 9.76
C ALA A 76 -73.31 -4.94 9.92
N PHE A 77 -72.92 -4.34 8.81
CA PHE A 77 -72.23 -3.06 8.81
C PHE A 77 -73.12 -1.95 9.39
N GLY A 78 -74.39 -1.86 8.98
CA GLY A 78 -75.35 -0.91 9.54
C GLY A 78 -75.56 -1.09 11.04
N ALA A 79 -75.71 -2.32 11.51
CA ALA A 79 -75.83 -2.63 12.94
C ALA A 79 -74.59 -2.20 13.73
N LEU A 80 -73.39 -2.38 13.18
CA LEU A 80 -72.15 -1.89 13.81
C LEU A 80 -72.12 -0.36 13.87
N VAL A 81 -72.45 0.33 12.78
CA VAL A 81 -72.51 1.80 12.76
C VAL A 81 -73.47 2.31 13.82
N ILE A 82 -74.68 1.75 13.90
CA ILE A 82 -75.68 2.11 14.92
C ILE A 82 -75.13 1.85 16.32
N THR A 83 -74.49 0.70 16.56
CA THR A 83 -73.91 0.36 17.86
C THR A 83 -72.85 1.37 18.28
N TYR A 84 -71.96 1.78 17.37
CA TYR A 84 -70.96 2.80 17.64
C TYR A 84 -71.58 4.19 17.87
N CYS A 85 -72.62 4.55 17.11
CA CYS A 85 -73.38 5.79 17.36
C CYS A 85 -74.04 5.77 18.73
N LEU A 86 -74.64 4.64 19.16
CA LEU A 86 -75.23 4.48 20.49
C LEU A 86 -74.18 4.54 21.60
N LEU A 87 -73.01 3.91 21.41
CA LEU A 87 -71.89 4.02 22.35
C LEU A 87 -71.40 5.47 22.47
N GLY A 88 -71.27 6.16 21.33
CA GLY A 88 -70.91 7.58 21.30
C GLY A 88 -71.95 8.44 22.01
N ALA A 89 -73.23 8.22 21.75
CA ALA A 89 -74.32 8.92 22.42
C ALA A 89 -74.34 8.63 23.92
N SER A 90 -74.12 7.38 24.33
CA SER A 90 -74.04 6.99 25.74
C SER A 90 -72.90 7.71 26.46
N ARG A 91 -71.71 7.75 25.85
CA ARG A 91 -70.57 8.52 26.39
C ARG A 91 -70.87 10.01 26.45
N PHE A 92 -71.45 10.56 25.39
CA PHE A 92 -71.85 11.97 25.35
C PHE A 92 -72.84 12.32 26.47
N ILE A 93 -73.79 11.44 26.77
CA ILE A 93 -74.73 11.63 27.88
C ILE A 93 -74.00 11.62 29.23
N ILE A 94 -73.07 10.68 29.43
CA ILE A 94 -72.27 10.60 30.67
C ILE A 94 -71.42 11.86 30.83
N ASP A 95 -70.69 12.25 29.78
CA ASP A 95 -69.85 13.45 29.81
C ASP A 95 -70.67 14.71 30.04
N LEU A 96 -71.87 14.81 29.46
CA LEU A 96 -72.77 15.94 29.69
C LEU A 96 -73.34 15.93 31.11
N TYR A 97 -73.61 14.75 31.66
CA TYR A 97 -74.05 14.60 33.04
C TYR A 97 -72.94 15.03 34.02
N ASP A 98 -71.73 14.49 33.88
CA ASP A 98 -70.63 14.74 34.80
C ASP A 98 -70.08 16.18 34.69
N ASN A 99 -69.98 16.73 33.48
CA ASN A 99 -69.33 18.03 33.28
C ASN A 99 -70.30 19.22 33.31
N ILE A 100 -71.60 19.03 33.07
CA ILE A 100 -72.56 20.13 32.99
C ILE A 100 -73.63 20.01 34.07
N ILE A 101 -74.30 18.87 34.15
CA ILE A 101 -75.45 18.70 35.05
C ILE A 101 -74.97 18.62 36.50
N LEU A 102 -74.01 17.76 36.79
CA LEU A 102 -73.49 17.53 38.13
C LEU A 102 -72.94 18.80 38.79
N PRO A 103 -72.07 19.62 38.15
CA PRO A 103 -71.60 20.87 38.77
C PRO A 103 -72.70 21.91 38.91
N ARG A 104 -73.69 21.94 38.00
CA ARG A 104 -74.84 22.85 38.13
C ARG A 104 -75.74 22.46 39.30
N ILE A 105 -76.00 21.17 39.50
CA ILE A 105 -76.75 20.66 40.65
C ILE A 105 -75.98 20.95 41.93
N LYS A 106 -74.68 20.64 41.99
CA LYS A 106 -73.83 20.93 43.16
C LYS A 106 -73.83 22.41 43.52
N LYS A 107 -73.76 23.31 42.52
CA LYS A 107 -73.82 24.77 42.72
C LYS A 107 -75.16 25.25 43.32
N ILE A 108 -76.26 24.57 43.01
CA ILE A 108 -77.61 24.92 43.50
C ILE A 108 -77.86 24.33 44.88
N THR A 109 -77.39 23.10 45.15
CA THR A 109 -77.69 22.36 46.38
C THR A 109 -76.83 22.80 47.57
N ASP A 110 -75.57 23.22 47.37
CA ASP A 110 -74.75 23.79 48.45
C ASP A 110 -73.66 24.74 47.90
N PRO A 111 -73.88 26.07 47.93
CA PRO A 111 -72.92 27.04 47.38
C PRO A 111 -71.68 27.28 48.28
N LYS A 112 -71.59 26.70 49.49
CA LYS A 112 -70.53 27.04 50.46
C LYS A 112 -69.82 25.87 51.12
N SER A 113 -70.24 24.63 50.94
CA SER A 113 -69.58 23.51 51.60
C SER A 113 -69.44 22.33 50.68
N ILE A 114 -68.30 21.66 50.83
CA ILE A 114 -67.93 20.38 50.24
C ILE A 114 -67.37 20.53 48.82
N VAL A 115 -66.08 20.89 48.77
CA VAL A 115 -65.17 20.21 47.83
C VAL A 115 -65.48 18.72 47.97
N ASP A 116 -65.85 18.05 46.88
CA ASP A 116 -66.15 16.61 46.92
C ASP A 116 -65.07 15.92 47.75
N LYS A 117 -65.46 15.15 48.77
CA LYS A 117 -64.50 14.45 49.63
C LYS A 117 -63.46 13.69 48.80
N MET A 118 -63.87 13.19 47.64
CA MET A 118 -63.00 12.56 46.65
C MET A 118 -61.92 13.51 46.08
N VAL A 119 -62.28 14.75 45.71
CA VAL A 119 -61.32 15.76 45.23
C VAL A 119 -60.41 16.22 46.37
N PHE A 120 -60.94 16.32 47.59
CA PHE A 120 -60.12 16.63 48.77
C PHE A 120 -59.11 15.50 49.05
N ASP A 121 -59.57 14.25 49.07
CA ASP A 121 -58.72 13.06 49.26
C ASP A 121 -57.69 12.92 48.13
N GLU A 122 -58.07 13.23 46.88
CA GLU A 122 -57.15 13.30 45.73
C GLU A 122 -56.09 14.39 45.91
N VAL A 123 -56.49 15.59 46.33
CA VAL A 123 -55.53 16.68 46.58
C VAL A 123 -54.59 16.31 47.73
N VAL A 124 -55.09 15.72 48.83
CA VAL A 124 -54.26 15.27 49.96
C VAL A 124 -53.29 14.16 49.56
N THR A 125 -53.74 13.17 48.79
CA THR A 125 -52.87 12.10 48.28
C THR A 125 -51.82 12.62 47.31
N ASN A 126 -52.20 13.53 46.41
CA ASN A 126 -51.27 14.20 45.52
C ASN A 126 -50.24 15.02 46.30
N LEU A 127 -50.66 15.78 47.32
CA LEU A 127 -49.79 16.57 48.18
C LEU A 127 -48.78 15.68 48.92
N GLY A 128 -49.22 14.56 49.51
CA GLY A 128 -48.33 13.58 50.12
C GLY A 128 -47.35 12.94 49.12
N SER A 129 -47.79 12.71 47.87
CA SER A 129 -46.91 12.21 46.80
C SER A 129 -45.87 13.24 46.39
N PHE A 130 -46.23 14.53 46.37
CA PHE A 130 -45.32 15.63 46.05
C PHE A 130 -44.32 15.87 47.18
N GLU A 131 -44.75 15.82 48.44
CA GLU A 131 -43.85 15.90 49.60
C GLU A 131 -42.83 14.76 49.60
N LYS A 132 -43.26 13.54 49.31
CA LYS A 132 -42.35 12.39 49.18
C LYS A 132 -41.34 12.59 48.05
N LYS A 133 -41.80 12.97 46.85
CA LYS A 133 -40.90 13.26 45.71
C LYS A 133 -39.91 14.36 46.04
N LEU A 134 -40.35 15.41 46.74
CA LEU A 134 -39.51 16.52 47.14
C LEU A 134 -38.48 16.11 48.20
N ALA A 135 -38.83 15.22 49.13
CA ALA A 135 -37.89 14.64 50.08
C ALA A 135 -36.85 13.76 49.37
N ASP A 136 -37.28 12.89 48.44
CA ASP A 136 -36.41 12.02 47.65
C ASP A 136 -35.44 12.85 46.78
N GLU A 137 -35.92 13.91 46.12
CA GLU A 137 -35.10 14.84 45.34
C GLU A 137 -34.09 15.59 46.21
N ARG A 138 -34.50 16.04 47.41
CA ARG A 138 -33.59 16.69 48.35
C ARG A 138 -32.51 15.73 48.82
N GLU A 139 -32.85 14.49 49.15
CA GLU A 139 -31.88 13.47 49.55
C GLU A 139 -30.90 13.15 48.42
N ALA A 140 -31.42 12.95 47.19
CA ALA A 140 -30.59 12.70 46.01
C ALA A 140 -29.65 13.88 45.72
N ARG A 141 -30.13 15.13 45.86
CA ARG A 141 -29.32 16.33 45.69
C ARG A 141 -28.22 16.43 46.75
N ILE A 142 -28.53 16.14 48.02
CA ILE A 142 -27.53 16.14 49.10
C ILE A 142 -26.47 15.07 48.84
N LYS A 143 -26.86 13.86 48.43
CA LYS A 143 -25.91 12.81 48.05
C LYS A 143 -25.00 13.23 46.89
N ALA A 144 -25.59 13.76 45.82
CA ALA A 144 -24.83 14.25 44.67
C ALA A 144 -23.89 15.41 45.04
N GLN A 145 -24.31 16.30 45.95
CA GLN A 145 -23.46 17.38 46.45
C GLN A 145 -22.30 16.84 47.28
N ASN A 146 -22.55 15.92 48.22
CA ASN A 146 -21.50 15.29 49.02
C ASN A 146 -20.50 14.52 48.15
N GLU A 147 -20.98 13.80 47.13
CA GLU A 147 -20.13 13.12 46.16
C GLU A 147 -19.27 14.12 45.38
N ARG A 148 -19.88 15.21 44.88
CA ARG A 148 -19.16 16.28 44.20
C ARG A 148 -18.08 16.88 45.09
N ASP A 149 -18.40 17.25 46.33
CA ASP A 149 -17.47 17.86 47.27
C ASP A 149 -16.31 16.89 47.59
N SER A 150 -16.61 15.59 47.72
CA SER A 150 -15.58 14.55 47.92
C SER A 150 -14.65 14.39 46.71
N LEU A 151 -15.19 14.48 45.49
CA LEU A 151 -14.42 14.41 44.25
C LEU A 151 -13.60 15.68 44.03
N GLU A 152 -14.15 16.84 44.38
CA GLU A 152 -13.46 18.12 44.32
C GLU A 152 -12.29 18.15 45.29
N SER A 153 -12.47 17.66 46.53
CA SER A 153 -11.37 17.46 47.49
C SER A 153 -10.30 16.51 46.95
N ARG A 154 -10.68 15.34 46.41
CA ARG A 154 -9.72 14.40 45.82
C ARG A 154 -8.98 15.00 44.62
N ASN A 155 -9.66 15.76 43.77
CA ASN A 155 -9.02 16.43 42.65
C ASN A 155 -8.05 17.50 43.14
N ALA A 156 -8.41 18.29 44.15
CA ALA A 156 -7.50 19.25 44.77
C ALA A 156 -6.25 18.55 45.33
N ASP A 157 -6.42 17.43 46.04
CA ASP A 157 -5.31 16.62 46.55
C ASP A 157 -4.42 16.08 45.41
N LEU A 158 -5.03 15.62 44.31
CA LEU A 158 -4.30 15.19 43.11
C LEU A 158 -3.58 16.34 42.42
N PHE A 159 -4.13 17.55 42.38
CA PHE A 159 -3.45 18.72 41.85
C PHE A 159 -2.24 19.10 42.70
N VAL A 160 -2.38 19.08 44.03
CA VAL A 160 -1.26 19.33 44.95
C VAL A 160 -0.17 18.27 44.80
N SER A 161 -0.56 16.99 44.75
CA SER A 161 0.38 15.88 44.54
C SER A 161 1.06 15.98 43.17
N ASN A 162 0.33 16.26 42.10
CA ASN A 162 0.91 16.45 40.76
C ASN A 162 1.81 17.68 40.71
N ALA A 163 1.46 18.78 41.37
CA ALA A 163 2.31 19.97 41.47
C ALA A 163 3.63 19.68 42.20
N GLN A 164 3.61 18.80 43.21
CA GLN A 164 4.83 18.30 43.86
C GLN A 164 5.64 17.34 42.96
N LEU A 165 4.98 16.63 42.03
CA LEU A 165 5.62 15.73 41.06
C LEU A 165 6.20 16.47 39.84
N LEU A 166 5.72 17.68 39.52
CA LEU A 166 6.27 18.51 38.43
C LEU A 166 7.78 18.76 38.54
N PRO A 167 8.33 19.23 39.69
CA PRO A 167 9.78 19.43 39.81
C PRO A 167 10.55 18.11 39.69
N LEU A 168 10.01 17.00 40.20
CA LEU A 168 10.63 15.67 40.06
C LEU A 168 10.59 15.15 38.62
N LYS A 169 9.54 15.46 37.85
CA LYS A 169 9.46 15.14 36.42
C LYS A 169 10.44 15.98 35.61
N GLU A 170 10.52 17.28 35.87
CA GLU A 170 11.51 18.15 35.22
C GLU A 170 12.95 17.75 35.55
N GLU A 171 13.22 17.34 36.79
CA GLU A 171 14.53 16.84 37.20
C GLU A 171 14.86 15.51 36.51
N ASN A 172 13.91 14.57 36.44
CA ASN A 172 14.09 13.32 35.70
C ASN A 172 14.27 13.53 34.20
N GLU A 173 13.60 14.50 33.60
CA GLU A 173 13.76 14.83 32.18
C GLU A 173 15.14 15.47 31.91
N LYS A 174 15.59 16.37 32.80
CA LYS A 174 16.97 16.90 32.77
C LYS A 174 18.00 15.79 32.93
N LEU A 175 17.75 14.83 33.82
CA LEU A 175 18.62 13.68 34.04
C LEU A 175 18.63 12.75 32.82
N SER A 176 17.47 12.46 32.23
CA SER A 176 17.34 11.66 31.01
C SER A 176 18.08 12.31 29.83
N ASN A 177 17.95 13.62 29.67
CA ASN A 177 18.67 14.36 28.63
C ASN A 177 20.19 14.36 28.86
N LYS A 178 20.65 14.48 30.12
CA LYS A 178 22.07 14.32 30.45
C LYS A 178 22.57 12.90 30.16
N VAL A 179 21.79 11.87 30.45
CA VAL A 179 22.13 10.48 30.13
C VAL A 179 22.27 10.29 28.63
N LYS A 180 21.31 10.78 27.82
CA LYS A 180 21.39 10.73 26.35
C LYS A 180 22.61 11.47 25.79
N GLN A 181 22.93 12.64 26.34
CA GLN A 181 24.13 13.40 25.95
C GLN A 181 25.42 12.62 26.28
N ASN A 182 25.46 11.97 27.44
CA ASN A 182 26.59 11.13 27.81
C ASN A 182 26.71 9.89 26.91
N GLU A 183 25.59 9.25 26.53
CA GLU A 183 25.58 8.14 25.58
C GLU A 183 26.14 8.56 24.21
N ILE A 184 25.69 9.70 23.67
CA ILE A 184 26.24 10.26 22.42
C ILE A 184 27.74 10.50 22.55
N LYS A 185 28.17 11.11 23.66
CA LYS A 185 29.60 11.38 23.91
C LYS A 185 30.43 10.11 24.03
N ILE A 186 29.88 9.04 24.60
CA ILE A 186 30.52 7.72 24.67
C ILE A 186 30.64 7.10 23.27
N ILE A 187 29.61 7.23 22.43
CA ILE A 187 29.63 6.74 21.04
C ILE A 187 30.71 7.49 20.24
N GLU A 188 30.76 8.82 20.31
CA GLU A 188 31.79 9.64 19.65
C GLU A 188 33.22 9.26 20.12
N LEU A 189 33.40 9.07 21.43
CA LEU A 189 34.67 8.60 21.98
C LEU A 189 35.04 7.20 21.45
N THR A 190 34.07 6.30 21.33
CA THR A 190 34.29 4.94 20.83
C THR A 190 34.65 4.95 19.34
N GLU A 191 33.96 5.74 18.52
CA GLU A 191 34.26 5.92 17.10
C GLU A 191 35.65 6.53 16.88
N SER A 192 36.02 7.53 17.69
CA SER A 192 37.37 8.12 17.65
C SER A 192 38.46 7.09 18.01
N HIS A 193 38.17 6.18 18.95
CA HIS A 193 39.09 5.13 19.36
C HIS A 193 39.23 4.02 18.29
N VAL A 194 38.16 3.73 17.56
CA VAL A 194 38.19 2.82 16.40
C VAL A 194 39.01 3.42 15.26
N SER A 195 38.85 4.71 14.98
CA SER A 195 39.66 5.44 14.00
C SER A 195 41.14 5.45 14.38
N PHE A 196 41.46 5.58 15.67
CA PHE A 196 42.85 5.52 16.14
C PHE A 196 43.48 4.14 15.90
N LYS A 197 42.74 3.04 16.13
CA LYS A 197 43.22 1.68 15.84
C LYS A 197 43.47 1.43 14.35
N SER A 198 42.63 1.96 13.45
CA SER A 198 42.89 1.83 12.01
C SER A 198 44.15 2.58 11.58
N VAL A 199 44.39 3.77 12.14
CA VAL A 199 45.61 4.54 11.86
C VAL A 199 46.87 3.82 12.37
N GLU A 200 46.78 3.16 13.51
CA GLU A 200 47.89 2.37 14.06
C GLU A 200 48.22 1.14 13.18
N GLN A 201 47.18 0.53 12.59
CA GLN A 201 47.31 -0.58 11.66
C GLN A 201 47.91 -0.14 10.32
N ASP A 202 47.49 1.01 9.79
CA ASP A 202 48.05 1.63 8.58
C ASP A 202 49.52 2.01 8.77
N TYR A 203 49.87 2.56 9.94
CA TYR A 203 51.27 2.86 10.28
C TYR A 203 52.14 1.59 10.28
N PHE A 204 51.63 0.47 10.80
CA PHE A 204 52.35 -0.80 10.80
C PHE A 204 52.57 -1.35 9.39
N LEU A 205 51.57 -1.22 8.50
CA LEU A 205 51.67 -1.62 7.09
C LEU A 205 52.73 -0.79 6.34
N VAL A 206 52.69 0.54 6.48
CA VAL A 206 53.67 1.45 5.84
C VAL A 206 55.08 1.18 6.35
N LYS A 207 55.24 0.89 7.65
CA LYS A 207 56.55 0.53 8.22
C LYS A 207 57.10 -0.77 7.61
N ASN A 208 56.24 -1.76 7.40
CA ASN A 208 56.62 -3.05 6.80
C ASN A 208 56.97 -2.92 5.31
N GLU A 209 56.23 -2.10 4.56
CA GLU A 209 56.56 -1.79 3.17
C GLU A 209 57.90 -1.05 3.03
N ASN A 210 58.19 -0.11 3.94
CA ASN A 210 59.47 0.57 3.96
C ASN A 210 60.65 -0.38 4.24
N GLU A 211 60.49 -1.37 5.12
CA GLU A 211 61.51 -2.40 5.33
C GLU A 211 61.70 -3.29 4.09
N LYS A 212 60.62 -3.65 3.38
CA LYS A 212 60.73 -4.38 2.10
C LYS A 212 61.46 -3.55 1.03
N LEU A 213 61.17 -2.26 0.93
CA LEU A 213 61.82 -1.36 -0.01
C LEU A 213 63.32 -1.22 0.28
N LYS A 214 63.73 -1.17 1.57
CA LYS A 214 65.16 -1.20 1.93
C LYS A 214 65.87 -2.44 1.42
N VAL A 215 65.25 -3.62 1.56
CA VAL A 215 65.81 -4.88 1.05
C VAL A 215 65.94 -4.85 -0.48
N GLN A 216 64.94 -4.33 -1.18
CA GLN A 216 64.99 -4.19 -2.64
C GLN A 216 66.10 -3.24 -3.10
N ILE A 217 66.31 -2.12 -2.40
CA ILE A 217 67.38 -1.16 -2.71
C ILE A 217 68.77 -1.81 -2.56
N VAL A 218 68.97 -2.65 -1.55
CA VAL A 218 70.23 -3.38 -1.37
C VAL A 218 70.47 -4.35 -2.54
N ASN A 219 69.47 -5.14 -2.92
CA ASN A 219 69.57 -6.06 -4.04
C ASN A 219 69.87 -5.33 -5.37
N PHE A 220 69.24 -4.18 -5.61
CA PHE A 220 69.47 -3.38 -6.81
C PHE A 220 70.90 -2.82 -6.87
N LYS A 221 71.47 -2.50 -5.70
CA LYS A 221 72.84 -2.01 -5.59
C LYS A 221 73.87 -3.10 -5.93
N ASP A 222 73.59 -4.34 -5.53
CA ASP A 222 74.42 -5.51 -5.85
C ASP A 222 74.34 -5.86 -7.34
N GLU A 223 73.17 -5.70 -7.96
CA GLU A 223 72.97 -5.91 -9.40
C GLU A 223 73.74 -4.87 -10.25
N ILE A 224 73.73 -3.60 -9.83
CA ILE A 224 74.53 -2.54 -10.48
C ILE A 224 76.03 -2.81 -10.32
N ALA A 225 76.50 -3.33 -9.18
CA ALA A 225 77.90 -3.66 -8.98
C ALA A 225 78.38 -4.74 -9.96
N GLY A 226 77.55 -5.75 -10.26
CA GLY A 226 77.85 -6.77 -11.26
C GLY A 226 77.96 -6.23 -12.70
N LEU A 227 77.18 -5.20 -13.05
CA LEU A 227 77.24 -4.55 -14.37
C LEU A 227 78.52 -3.73 -14.57
N TYR A 228 79.14 -3.23 -13.50
CA TYR A 228 80.39 -2.47 -13.58
C TYR A 228 81.61 -3.36 -13.88
N GLU A 229 81.61 -4.63 -13.45
CA GLU A 229 82.68 -5.57 -13.79
C GLU A 229 82.65 -5.96 -15.28
N ILE A 230 81.46 -6.18 -15.84
CA ILE A 230 81.28 -6.53 -17.26
C ILE A 230 81.76 -5.41 -18.19
N LYS A 231 81.64 -4.15 -17.78
CA LYS A 231 82.07 -3.01 -18.59
C LYS A 231 83.60 -2.87 -18.64
N ARG A 232 84.31 -3.34 -17.63
CA ARG A 232 85.78 -3.29 -17.53
C ARG A 232 86.46 -4.27 -18.49
N ASP A 233 85.86 -5.44 -18.71
CA ASP A 233 86.41 -6.45 -19.62
C ASP A 233 86.26 -6.08 -21.10
N ARG A 234 85.26 -5.26 -21.44
CA ARG A 234 85.05 -4.77 -22.82
C ARG A 234 86.13 -3.79 -23.29
N GLU A 235 86.64 -2.94 -22.40
CA GLU A 235 87.68 -1.95 -22.73
C GLU A 235 89.06 -2.58 -22.99
N VAL A 236 89.30 -3.81 -22.52
CA VAL A 236 90.57 -4.54 -22.76
C VAL A 236 90.61 -5.10 -24.18
N VAL A 237 89.48 -5.59 -24.70
CA VAL A 237 89.36 -6.14 -26.06
C VAL A 237 89.52 -5.05 -27.14
N GLU A 238 89.06 -3.83 -26.86
CA GLU A 238 89.10 -2.71 -27.81
C GLU A 238 90.54 -2.19 -28.04
N ARG A 239 91.45 -2.35 -27.08
CA ARG A 239 92.86 -1.96 -27.22
C ARG A 239 93.70 -2.93 -28.07
N GLU A 240 93.30 -4.20 -28.18
CA GLU A 240 94.01 -5.15 -29.04
C GLU A 240 93.65 -4.97 -30.53
N ASN A 241 92.40 -4.62 -30.84
CA ASN A 241 91.96 -4.38 -32.21
C ASN A 241 92.62 -3.14 -32.83
N LEU A 242 92.90 -2.08 -32.05
CA LEU A 242 93.58 -0.87 -32.53
C LEU A 242 95.06 -1.10 -32.91
N LYS A 243 95.69 -2.19 -32.47
CA LYS A 243 97.07 -2.53 -32.90
C LYS A 243 97.12 -3.18 -34.28
N LEU A 244 96.08 -3.90 -34.67
CA LEU A 244 95.98 -4.56 -35.98
C LEU A 244 95.64 -3.56 -37.11
N GLU A 245 94.90 -2.50 -36.80
CA GLU A 245 94.53 -1.46 -37.77
C GLU A 245 95.71 -0.59 -38.22
N ALA A 246 96.70 -0.36 -37.34
CA ALA A 246 97.89 0.45 -37.67
C ALA A 246 98.86 -0.25 -38.65
N GLU A 247 98.78 -1.58 -38.79
CA GLU A 247 99.65 -2.36 -39.68
C GLU A 247 99.08 -2.40 -41.12
N ASN A 248 97.75 -2.33 -41.29
CA ASN A 248 97.08 -2.32 -42.59
C ASN A 248 97.20 -0.98 -43.34
N ILE A 249 97.24 0.16 -42.63
CA ILE A 249 97.34 1.49 -43.24
C ILE A 249 98.67 1.69 -44.01
N LYS A 250 99.73 0.94 -43.66
CA LYS A 250 101.03 1.05 -44.32
C LYS A 250 101.07 0.39 -45.71
N LEU A 251 100.20 -0.59 -45.95
CA LEU A 251 100.07 -1.32 -47.23
C LEU A 251 99.15 -0.60 -48.23
N GLU A 252 98.15 0.17 -47.77
CA GLU A 252 97.25 0.92 -48.66
C GLU A 252 97.90 2.16 -49.31
N THR A 253 98.98 2.68 -48.72
CA THR A 253 99.74 3.81 -49.31
C THR A 253 100.61 3.43 -50.51
N GLU A 254 100.89 2.14 -50.75
CA GLU A 254 101.66 1.69 -51.93
C GLU A 254 100.77 1.34 -53.15
N LEU A 255 99.45 1.23 -52.97
CA LEU A 255 98.54 0.80 -54.04
C LEU A 255 97.79 1.95 -54.74
N ASN A 256 97.63 3.10 -54.07
CA ASN A 256 96.86 4.24 -54.58
C ASN A 256 97.62 5.15 -55.57
N ASP A 257 98.89 4.89 -55.83
CA ASP A 257 99.72 5.68 -56.78
C ASP A 257 99.65 5.17 -58.24
N ILE A 258 98.92 4.08 -58.53
CA ILE A 258 98.94 3.44 -59.86
C ILE A 258 97.59 3.45 -60.61
N LEU A 259 96.43 3.64 -59.97
CA LEU A 259 95.14 3.60 -60.66
C LEU A 259 94.51 4.98 -60.90
N ASN A 260 95.24 5.72 -61.73
CA ASN A 260 94.75 6.73 -62.66
C ASN A 260 93.52 6.29 -63.47
N LYS A 261 92.73 7.31 -63.86
CA LYS A 261 91.78 7.38 -64.99
C LYS A 261 90.33 6.89 -64.76
N SER A 262 89.47 7.91 -64.74
CA SER A 262 88.30 8.08 -65.62
C SER A 262 86.91 7.73 -65.05
N ILE A 263 86.01 8.71 -65.25
CA ILE A 263 84.53 8.62 -65.40
C ILE A 263 83.70 8.69 -64.09
N LEU A 264 83.15 9.88 -63.83
CA LEU A 264 81.74 10.06 -63.45
C LEU A 264 80.92 9.95 -64.75
N PRO A 265 79.68 9.38 -64.76
CA PRO A 265 78.53 10.07 -64.16
C PRO A 265 77.38 9.18 -63.65
N ASN A 266 76.41 9.84 -62.98
CA ASN A 266 74.94 9.62 -62.94
C ASN A 266 74.39 8.20 -63.15
N GLN A 267 73.45 7.71 -62.35
CA GLN A 267 72.06 8.17 -62.20
C GLN A 267 71.39 7.14 -61.27
N ASP A 268 70.28 7.49 -60.60
CA ASP A 268 69.39 6.54 -59.92
C ASP A 268 69.98 5.88 -58.65
N SER A 269 69.49 6.17 -57.45
CA SER A 269 68.23 5.55 -57.04
C SER A 269 67.88 5.98 -55.62
N ILE A 270 66.72 6.63 -55.50
CA ILE A 270 65.90 6.73 -54.27
C ILE A 270 65.31 5.34 -53.89
N ASP A 271 65.77 4.26 -54.54
CA ASP A 271 65.41 2.87 -54.25
C ASP A 271 66.31 2.20 -53.19
N ASP A 272 67.36 2.86 -52.70
CA ASP A 272 68.23 2.24 -51.68
C ASP A 272 67.71 2.42 -50.23
N VAL A 273 66.80 3.39 -50.00
CA VAL A 273 66.06 3.51 -48.73
C VAL A 273 64.90 2.50 -48.65
N GLN A 274 64.30 2.13 -49.79
CA GLN A 274 63.30 1.07 -49.86
C GLN A 274 63.89 -0.34 -49.70
N THR A 275 65.16 -0.52 -50.04
CA THR A 275 65.86 -1.81 -49.93
C THR A 275 66.36 -2.09 -48.52
N GLN A 276 66.67 -1.05 -47.73
CA GLN A 276 67.01 -1.19 -46.30
C GLN A 276 65.77 -1.38 -45.40
N LEU A 277 64.61 -0.85 -45.79
CA LEU A 277 63.33 -1.08 -45.07
C LEU A 277 62.70 -2.47 -45.36
N LYS A 278 63.06 -3.13 -46.46
CA LYS A 278 62.64 -4.51 -46.77
C LYS A 278 63.47 -5.60 -46.08
N LYS A 279 64.63 -5.29 -45.51
CA LYS A 279 65.53 -6.26 -44.85
C LYS A 279 65.33 -6.40 -43.33
N SER A 280 64.50 -5.59 -42.68
CA SER A 280 64.27 -5.63 -41.22
C SER A 280 62.99 -6.37 -40.76
N GLY A 281 62.23 -6.98 -41.68
CA GLY A 281 61.27 -8.05 -41.37
C GLY A 281 60.11 -7.73 -40.40
N LYS A 282 59.84 -6.46 -40.07
CA LYS A 282 58.74 -6.06 -39.16
C LYS A 282 57.98 -4.80 -39.61
N THR A 283 57.74 -4.68 -40.92
CA THR A 283 56.96 -3.57 -41.52
C THR A 283 56.00 -4.05 -42.61
N LEU A 284 55.95 -5.36 -42.90
CA LEU A 284 55.12 -5.92 -43.98
C LEU A 284 53.62 -5.90 -43.63
N LEU A 285 53.25 -6.23 -42.38
CA LEU A 285 51.85 -6.28 -41.95
C LEU A 285 51.16 -4.91 -41.90
N PHE A 286 51.90 -3.82 -41.67
CA PHE A 286 51.30 -2.48 -41.55
C PHE A 286 51.16 -1.77 -42.91
N ILE A 287 52.14 -1.95 -43.81
CA ILE A 287 52.10 -1.37 -45.16
C ILE A 287 51.17 -2.17 -46.08
N GLU A 288 51.04 -3.49 -45.92
CA GLU A 288 50.04 -4.28 -46.66
C GLU A 288 48.61 -4.00 -46.21
N LEU A 289 48.37 -3.76 -44.91
CA LEU A 289 47.07 -3.34 -44.39
C LEU A 289 46.69 -1.94 -44.89
N ALA A 290 47.64 -1.00 -44.89
CA ALA A 290 47.41 0.35 -45.41
C ALA A 290 47.21 0.37 -46.94
N LYS A 291 47.94 -0.45 -47.71
CA LYS A 291 47.79 -0.55 -49.17
C LYS A 291 46.52 -1.29 -49.62
N SER A 292 46.05 -2.28 -48.86
CA SER A 292 44.81 -3.01 -49.16
C SER A 292 43.56 -2.14 -48.95
N ILE A 293 43.57 -1.29 -47.92
CA ILE A 293 42.51 -0.32 -47.64
C ILE A 293 42.53 0.85 -48.65
N TYR A 294 43.71 1.37 -49.02
CA TYR A 294 43.83 2.51 -49.94
C TYR A 294 43.43 2.18 -51.40
N ASN A 295 43.65 0.95 -51.86
CA ASN A 295 43.36 0.52 -53.24
C ASN A 295 41.92 0.03 -53.47
N GLY A 296 40.99 0.25 -52.54
CA GLY A 296 39.56 -0.03 -52.74
C GLY A 296 39.23 -1.52 -52.95
N LYS A 297 40.05 -2.43 -52.41
CA LYS A 297 39.68 -3.85 -52.32
C LYS A 297 38.85 -4.06 -51.05
N SER A 298 37.60 -4.48 -51.20
CA SER A 298 36.73 -4.80 -50.06
C SER A 298 37.36 -5.89 -49.20
N ILE A 299 37.36 -5.69 -47.89
CA ILE A 299 37.65 -6.69 -46.86
C ILE A 299 36.54 -7.76 -46.89
N ASN A 300 36.54 -8.58 -47.93
CA ASN A 300 35.70 -9.77 -48.06
C ASN A 300 36.60 -10.97 -48.32
N THR A 301 37.48 -11.24 -47.36
CA THR A 301 37.98 -12.58 -46.99
C THR A 301 38.87 -12.43 -45.75
N ILE A 302 38.32 -11.83 -44.69
CA ILE A 302 38.69 -12.15 -43.31
C ILE A 302 37.34 -12.41 -42.63
N ASN A 303 37.18 -13.65 -42.19
CA ASN A 303 35.94 -14.30 -41.84
C ASN A 303 34.87 -13.40 -41.19
N SER A 304 33.71 -13.42 -41.84
CA SER A 304 32.38 -13.15 -41.29
C SER A 304 32.25 -13.65 -39.85
N GLU A 305 32.34 -12.73 -38.88
CA GLU A 305 31.59 -12.73 -37.60
C GLU A 305 32.05 -11.60 -36.64
N SER A 306 32.16 -10.35 -37.11
CA SER A 306 32.08 -9.17 -36.21
C SER A 306 32.01 -7.88 -37.01
N LYS A 307 30.95 -7.08 -36.83
CA LYS A 307 31.05 -5.65 -37.09
C LYS A 307 31.86 -5.03 -35.94
N GLU A 308 33.17 -4.94 -36.11
CA GLU A 308 34.04 -4.28 -35.13
C GLU A 308 33.80 -2.77 -35.17
N LEU A 309 33.35 -2.20 -34.04
CA LEU A 309 33.21 -0.75 -33.89
C LEU A 309 34.55 -0.17 -33.46
N ILE A 310 35.30 0.41 -34.41
CA ILE A 310 36.52 1.16 -34.11
C ILE A 310 36.11 2.54 -33.62
N SER A 311 36.56 2.92 -32.42
CA SER A 311 36.39 4.29 -31.91
C SER A 311 37.73 4.88 -31.52
N TYR A 312 37.98 6.11 -31.95
CA TYR A 312 39.19 6.86 -31.63
C TYR A 312 38.89 7.97 -30.64
N SER A 313 39.71 8.10 -29.60
CA SER A 313 39.63 9.21 -28.65
C SER A 313 40.83 10.14 -28.82
N GLU A 314 40.60 11.29 -29.44
CA GLU A 314 41.62 12.34 -29.63
C GLU A 314 42.23 12.81 -28.30
N LYS A 315 41.41 12.87 -27.24
CA LYS A 315 41.83 13.34 -25.92
C LYS A 315 42.91 12.46 -25.28
N TYR A 316 42.94 11.18 -25.62
CA TYR A 316 43.84 10.21 -24.99
C TYR A 316 44.78 9.51 -25.97
N ASN A 317 44.75 9.84 -27.27
CA ASN A 317 45.49 9.17 -28.34
C ASN A 317 45.30 7.63 -28.38
N LEU A 318 44.11 7.15 -27.99
CA LEU A 318 43.80 5.72 -27.91
C LEU A 318 42.87 5.30 -29.04
N ILE A 319 43.20 4.19 -29.70
CA ILE A 319 42.26 3.43 -30.52
C ILE A 319 41.64 2.33 -29.65
N LYS A 320 40.31 2.30 -29.62
CA LYS A 320 39.55 1.22 -28.97
C LYS A 320 38.92 0.34 -30.04
N LEU A 321 39.25 -0.94 -29.99
CA LEU A 321 38.65 -1.98 -30.83
C LEU A 321 37.69 -2.79 -29.96
N ARG A 322 36.42 -2.84 -30.37
CA ARG A 322 35.42 -3.69 -29.73
C ARG A 322 35.09 -4.86 -30.66
N ASN A 323 35.30 -6.09 -30.19
CA ASN A 323 34.89 -7.28 -30.92
C ASN A 323 33.38 -7.55 -30.79
N SER A 324 32.85 -8.53 -31.53
CA SER A 324 31.44 -8.96 -31.46
C SER A 324 31.03 -9.49 -30.09
N ALA A 325 31.98 -9.95 -29.26
CA ALA A 325 31.74 -10.42 -27.89
C ALA A 325 31.65 -9.28 -26.86
N GLY A 326 31.95 -8.03 -27.24
CA GLY A 326 31.89 -6.86 -26.37
C GLY A 326 33.19 -6.52 -25.66
N ASP A 327 34.25 -7.31 -25.84
CA ASP A 327 35.57 -7.04 -25.27
C ASP A 327 36.22 -5.85 -25.96
N VAL A 328 36.77 -4.93 -25.15
CA VAL A 328 37.42 -3.72 -25.64
C VAL A 328 38.93 -3.81 -25.42
N LYS A 329 39.70 -3.86 -26.51
CA LYS A 329 41.16 -3.68 -26.47
C LYS A 329 41.51 -2.23 -26.78
N GLN A 330 42.47 -1.68 -26.03
CA GLN A 330 42.93 -0.30 -26.19
C GLN A 330 44.39 -0.30 -26.62
N TYR A 331 44.70 0.51 -27.63
CA TYR A 331 46.05 0.70 -28.14
C TYR A 331 46.39 2.18 -28.13
N GLU A 332 47.52 2.53 -27.52
CA GLU A 332 48.07 3.88 -27.54
C GLU A 332 48.88 4.08 -28.81
N LEU A 333 48.55 5.13 -29.56
CA LEU A 333 49.27 5.47 -30.77
C LEU A 333 50.50 6.31 -30.46
N THR A 334 51.61 5.99 -31.13
CA THR A 334 52.75 6.92 -31.23
C THR A 334 52.38 8.16 -32.05
N ASP A 335 53.14 9.24 -31.92
CA ASP A 335 52.90 10.49 -32.65
C ASP A 335 52.87 10.31 -34.18
N LEU A 336 53.68 9.39 -34.70
CA LEU A 336 53.66 9.00 -36.11
C LEU A 336 52.39 8.21 -36.47
N GLY A 337 51.99 7.26 -35.63
CA GLY A 337 50.75 6.49 -35.81
C GLY A 337 49.50 7.40 -35.81
N LYS A 338 49.51 8.45 -34.98
CA LYS A 338 48.48 9.50 -34.96
C LYS A 338 48.35 10.24 -36.28
N HIS A 339 49.48 10.68 -36.85
CA HIS A 339 49.48 11.40 -38.13
C HIS A 339 48.94 10.51 -39.27
N VAL A 340 49.34 9.25 -39.31
CA VAL A 340 48.87 8.30 -40.33
C VAL A 340 47.37 8.01 -40.17
N PHE A 341 46.89 7.79 -38.95
CA PHE A 341 45.47 7.51 -38.69
C PHE A 341 44.57 8.70 -39.07
N LEU A 342 44.96 9.92 -38.71
CA LEU A 342 44.20 11.13 -39.06
C LEU A 342 44.14 11.33 -40.57
N LEU A 343 45.26 11.16 -41.27
CA LEU A 343 45.32 11.26 -42.73
C LEU A 343 44.36 10.28 -43.42
N LEU A 344 44.33 9.03 -42.98
CA LEU A 344 43.44 8.00 -43.53
C LEU A 344 41.96 8.33 -43.29
N ARG A 345 41.59 8.78 -42.08
CA ARG A 345 40.21 9.16 -41.75
C ARG A 345 39.69 10.31 -42.61
N THR A 346 40.52 11.34 -42.85
CA THR A 346 40.16 12.45 -43.75
C THR A 346 40.03 12.04 -45.22
N SER A 347 40.68 10.95 -45.63
CA SER A 347 40.56 10.43 -47.00
C SER A 347 39.28 9.63 -47.24
N GLU A 348 38.71 9.01 -46.21
CA GLU A 348 37.41 8.31 -46.27
C GLU A 348 36.22 9.26 -46.22
N GLN A 349 36.33 10.42 -45.56
CA GLN A 349 35.22 11.40 -45.53
C GLN A 349 35.09 12.22 -46.82
N ASN A 350 36.09 12.15 -47.71
CA ASN A 350 36.12 12.86 -48.99
C ASN A 350 35.95 11.91 -50.20
N LYS A 351 35.56 10.65 -49.97
CA LYS A 351 35.09 9.69 -50.97
C LYS A 351 33.65 9.33 -50.65
#